data_AF-A0A0S8FD23-F1
#
_entry.id   AF-A0A0S8FD23-F1
#
_cell.length_a   1.000
_cell.length_b   1.000
_cell.length_c   1.000
_cell.angle_alpha   90.00
_cell.angle_beta   90.00
_cell.angle_gamma   90.00
#
_symmetry.space_group_name_H-M   'P 1'
#
loop_
_entity.id
_entity.type
_entity.pdbx_description
1 polymer ?
#
loop_
_entity_poly.entity_id
_entity_poly.type
_entity_poly.pdbx_seq_one_letter_code
_entity_poly.pdbx_strand_id
1 'polypeptide(L)'
;MEWTIQELGAAGEFVGAIGVVVTLVYLAYQIRQNTVQLEQSTRTARAAAQNASNTALRDTRASIFESDEMAEIFSMGNDDPEALGDIGKLRYRLCIQNVTEVMLEIHAQTLVTGFAPETWHTQGYTLVRRILATPGGRWFWEAFRDNYPLDFRVEVDRILAERAA
;
A
#
# COMPACT_ATOMS: atom_id res chain seq x y z
N MET A 1 -61.15 39.48 -3.14
CA MET A 1 -60.80 38.21 -2.48
C MET A 1 -59.78 38.57 -1.42
N GLU A 2 -60.23 38.81 -0.19
CA GLU A 2 -59.34 39.16 0.94
C GLU A 2 -58.81 37.85 1.52
N TRP A 3 -57.51 37.61 1.37
CA TRP A 3 -56.84 36.44 1.93
C TRP A 3 -56.67 36.67 3.43
N THR A 4 -57.11 35.72 4.25
CA THR A 4 -56.88 35.77 5.69
C THR A 4 -55.41 35.47 5.99
N ILE A 5 -54.88 36.00 7.11
CA ILE A 5 -53.50 35.75 7.55
C ILE A 5 -53.24 34.25 7.73
N GLN A 6 -54.26 33.48 8.10
CA GLN A 6 -54.17 32.02 8.24
C GLN A 6 -54.01 31.31 6.88
N GLU A 7 -54.72 31.74 5.84
CA GLU A 7 -54.56 31.20 4.48
C GLU A 7 -53.18 31.54 3.90
N LEU A 8 -52.67 32.74 4.18
CA LEU A 8 -51.32 33.14 3.79
C LEU A 8 -50.24 32.32 4.53
N GLY A 9 -50.44 32.07 5.82
CA GLY A 9 -49.56 31.22 6.63
C GLY A 9 -49.50 29.78 6.14
N ALA A 10 -50.66 29.17 5.85
CA ALA A 10 -50.76 27.83 5.31
C ALA A 10 -50.09 27.71 3.92
N ALA A 11 -50.24 28.73 3.06
CA ALA A 11 -49.56 28.78 1.76
C ALA A 11 -48.03 28.89 1.91
N GLY A 12 -47.55 29.70 2.86
CA GLY A 12 -46.12 29.80 3.16
C GLY A 12 -45.52 28.51 3.72
N GLU A 13 -46.27 27.80 4.55
CA GLU A 13 -45.88 26.51 5.12
C GLU A 13 -45.82 25.41 4.05
N PHE A 14 -46.78 25.41 3.11
CA PHE A 14 -46.79 24.49 1.97
C PHE A 14 -45.59 24.72 1.03
N VAL A 15 -45.31 25.98 0.67
CA VAL A 15 -44.16 26.33 -0.17
C VAL A 15 -42.84 26.03 0.55
N GLY A 16 -42.77 26.31 1.86
CA GLY A 16 -41.62 25.98 2.69
C GLY A 16 -41.35 24.47 2.74
N ALA A 17 -42.40 23.66 2.92
CA ALA A 17 -42.30 22.20 2.92
C ALA A 17 -41.79 21.66 1.56
N ILE A 18 -42.28 22.20 0.44
CA ILE A 18 -41.77 21.87 -0.90
C ILE A 18 -40.27 22.22 -1.01
N GLY A 19 -39.88 23.42 -0.55
CA GLY A 19 -38.49 23.86 -0.54
C GLY A 19 -37.56 22.92 0.24
N VAL A 20 -38.01 22.45 1.42
CA VAL A 20 -37.28 21.46 2.23
C VAL A 20 -37.13 20.13 1.49
N VAL A 21 -38.21 19.61 0.89
CA VAL A 21 -38.16 18.34 0.14
C VAL A 21 -37.20 18.44 -1.04
N VAL A 22 -37.23 19.53 -1.81
CA VAL A 22 -36.31 19.76 -2.93
C VAL A 22 -34.86 19.82 -2.46
N THR A 23 -34.62 20.48 -1.33
CA THR A 23 -33.27 20.61 -0.74
C THR A 23 -32.75 19.25 -0.26
N LEU A 24 -33.59 18.43 0.37
CA LEU A 24 -33.22 17.07 0.79
C LEU A 24 -32.91 16.15 -0.40
N VAL A 25 -33.67 16.22 -1.49
CA VAL A 25 -33.40 15.46 -2.72
C VAL A 25 -32.06 15.89 -3.33
N TYR A 26 -31.81 17.19 -3.39
CA TYR A 26 -30.55 17.73 -3.88
C TYR A 26 -29.35 17.27 -3.02
N LEU A 27 -29.46 17.34 -1.69
CA LEU A 27 -28.44 16.86 -0.76
C LEU A 27 -28.20 15.36 -0.89
N ALA A 28 -29.25 14.55 -1.03
CA ALA A 28 -29.11 13.11 -1.23
C ALA A 28 -28.34 12.79 -2.53
N TYR A 29 -28.63 13.53 -3.61
CA TYR A 29 -27.91 13.39 -4.87
C TYR A 29 -26.45 13.86 -4.74
N GLN A 30 -26.21 14.99 -4.07
CA GLN A 30 -24.88 15.54 -3.82
C GLN A 30 -23.99 14.59 -3.00
N ILE A 31 -24.53 13.97 -1.94
CA ILE A 31 -23.80 13.00 -1.12
C ILE A 31 -23.45 11.75 -1.93
N ARG A 32 -24.39 11.26 -2.75
CA ARG A 32 -24.17 10.09 -3.60
C ARG A 32 -23.06 10.33 -4.63
N GLN A 33 -23.03 11.50 -5.25
CA GLN A 33 -21.95 11.87 -6.18
C GLN A 33 -20.60 12.07 -5.48
N ASN A 34 -20.58 12.73 -4.31
CA ASN A 34 -19.36 12.87 -3.51
C ASN A 34 -18.77 11.52 -3.11
N THR A 35 -19.63 10.56 -2.73
CA THR A 35 -19.19 9.21 -2.33
C THR A 35 -18.53 8.48 -3.51
N VAL A 36 -19.13 8.54 -4.70
CA VAL A 36 -18.56 7.93 -5.91
C VAL A 36 -17.22 8.57 -6.32
N GLN A 37 -17.11 9.90 -6.23
CA GLN A 37 -15.86 10.61 -6.53
C GLN A 37 -14.75 10.28 -5.52
N LEU A 38 -15.08 10.18 -4.23
CA LEU A 38 -14.13 9.78 -3.18
C LEU A 38 -13.62 8.35 -3.40
N GLU A 39 -14.50 7.42 -3.76
CA GLU A 39 -14.12 6.05 -4.09
C GLU A 39 -13.18 5.99 -5.31
N GLN A 40 -13.49 6.75 -6.37
CA GLN A 40 -12.65 6.83 -7.56
C GLN A 40 -11.28 7.47 -7.27
N SER A 41 -11.26 8.57 -6.51
CA SER A 41 -10.03 9.25 -6.08
C SER A 41 -9.15 8.34 -5.22
N THR A 42 -9.76 7.56 -4.33
CA THR A 42 -9.04 6.58 -3.51
C THR A 42 -8.42 5.47 -4.39
N ARG A 43 -9.15 5.01 -5.41
CA ARG A 43 -8.65 4.00 -6.36
C ARG A 43 -7.48 4.54 -7.22
N THR A 44 -7.58 5.77 -7.73
CA THR A 44 -6.49 6.39 -8.51
C THR A 44 -5.28 6.73 -7.65
N ALA A 45 -5.47 7.20 -6.42
CA ALA A 45 -4.36 7.42 -5.47
C ALA A 45 -3.61 6.12 -5.16
N ARG A 46 -4.34 5.02 -4.95
CA ARG A 46 -3.74 3.68 -4.77
C ARG A 46 -3.01 3.19 -6.01
N ALA A 47 -3.57 3.37 -7.20
CA ALA A 47 -2.92 3.00 -8.45
C ALA A 47 -1.66 3.85 -8.74
N ALA A 48 -1.68 5.14 -8.38
CA ALA A 48 -0.52 6.03 -8.50
C ALA A 48 0.60 5.63 -7.53
N ALA A 49 0.27 5.30 -6.28
CA ALA A 49 1.22 4.76 -5.32
C ALA A 49 1.86 3.47 -5.86
N GLN A 50 1.06 2.56 -6.43
CA GLN A 50 1.57 1.33 -7.01
C GLN A 50 2.53 1.56 -8.19
N ASN A 51 2.26 2.54 -9.04
CA ASN A 51 3.12 2.89 -10.16
C ASN A 51 4.43 3.54 -9.71
N ALA A 52 4.39 4.35 -8.66
CA ALA A 52 5.58 4.97 -8.08
C ALA A 52 6.54 3.89 -7.53
N SER A 53 6.00 2.92 -6.79
CA SER A 53 6.78 1.81 -6.26
C SER A 53 7.34 0.88 -7.33
N ASN A 54 6.56 0.59 -8.36
CA ASN A 54 7.05 -0.16 -9.52
C ASN A 54 8.18 0.56 -10.26
N THR A 55 8.19 1.90 -10.25
CA THR A 55 9.27 2.72 -10.83
C THR A 55 10.51 2.68 -9.94
N ALA A 56 10.36 2.86 -8.63
CA ALA A 56 11.46 2.75 -7.66
C ALA A 56 12.12 1.36 -7.69
N LEU A 57 11.33 0.30 -7.91
CA LEU A 57 11.82 -1.06 -8.10
C LEU A 57 12.64 -1.22 -9.39
N ARG A 58 12.22 -0.60 -10.49
CA ARG A 58 12.96 -0.62 -11.76
C ARG A 58 14.27 0.14 -11.63
N ASP A 59 14.26 1.30 -10.99
CA ASP A 59 15.46 2.12 -10.80
C ASP A 59 16.46 1.45 -9.85
N THR A 60 15.98 0.82 -8.78
CA THR A 60 16.83 0.03 -7.87
C THR A 60 17.45 -1.16 -8.60
N ARG A 61 16.65 -1.91 -9.35
CA ARG A 61 17.16 -3.05 -10.14
C ARG A 61 18.17 -2.59 -11.19
N ALA A 62 17.89 -1.50 -11.90
CA ALA A 62 18.82 -0.91 -12.85
C ALA A 62 20.15 -0.56 -12.16
N SER A 63 20.12 0.10 -10.99
CA SER A 63 21.34 0.45 -10.26
C SER A 63 22.17 -0.76 -9.79
N ILE A 64 21.55 -1.93 -9.54
CA ILE A 64 22.25 -3.17 -9.16
C ILE A 64 22.82 -3.87 -10.40
N PHE A 65 22.06 -3.94 -11.49
CA PHE A 65 22.51 -4.58 -12.73
C PHE A 65 23.55 -3.76 -13.49
N GLU A 66 23.52 -2.44 -13.36
CA GLU A 66 24.41 -1.52 -14.07
C GLU A 66 25.70 -1.20 -13.29
N SER A 67 25.80 -1.63 -12.02
CA SER A 67 26.95 -1.37 -11.16
C SER A 67 27.52 -2.66 -10.58
N ASP A 68 28.71 -3.04 -11.06
CA ASP A 68 29.48 -4.17 -10.53
C ASP A 68 29.71 -4.03 -9.01
N GLU A 69 29.95 -2.81 -8.53
CA GLU A 69 30.11 -2.49 -7.10
C GLU A 69 28.84 -2.84 -6.30
N MET A 70 27.66 -2.52 -6.83
CA MET A 70 26.40 -2.82 -6.14
C MET A 70 26.07 -4.32 -6.18
N ALA A 71 26.41 -5.01 -7.28
CA ALA A 71 26.28 -6.46 -7.38
C ALA A 71 27.18 -7.18 -6.35
N GLU A 72 28.42 -6.72 -6.18
CA GLU A 72 29.34 -7.22 -5.15
C GLU A 72 28.81 -6.97 -3.74
N ILE A 73 28.36 -5.74 -3.45
CA ILE A 73 27.76 -5.39 -2.14
C ILE A 73 26.53 -6.26 -1.86
N PHE A 74 25.67 -6.49 -2.85
CA PHE A 74 24.48 -7.31 -2.68
C PHE A 74 24.82 -8.78 -2.46
N SER A 75 25.78 -9.33 -3.21
CA SER A 75 26.23 -10.71 -3.04
C SER A 75 26.86 -10.91 -1.67
N MET A 76 27.83 -10.08 -1.30
CA MET A 76 28.52 -10.17 -0.01
C MET A 76 27.57 -9.91 1.15
N GLY A 77 26.69 -8.91 1.02
CA GLY A 77 25.68 -8.61 2.04
C GLY A 77 24.70 -9.75 2.28
N ASN A 78 24.30 -10.49 1.25
CA ASN A 78 23.44 -11.66 1.41
C ASN A 78 24.13 -12.78 2.21
N ASP A 79 25.42 -13.01 1.99
CA ASP A 79 26.15 -14.11 2.61
C ASP A 79 26.69 -13.75 4.00
N ASP A 80 27.33 -12.59 4.12
CA ASP A 80 27.89 -12.04 5.34
C ASP A 80 27.77 -10.50 5.36
N PRO A 81 26.67 -9.94 5.91
CA PRO A 81 26.49 -8.50 6.00
C PRO A 81 27.53 -7.83 6.90
N GLU A 82 28.16 -8.55 7.84
CA GLU A 82 29.17 -8.01 8.74
C GLU A 82 30.53 -7.79 8.04
N ALA A 83 30.80 -8.51 6.95
CA ALA A 83 31.97 -8.30 6.10
C ALA A 83 31.92 -6.97 5.32
N LEU A 84 30.75 -6.36 5.19
CA LEU A 84 30.60 -5.04 4.58
C LEU A 84 31.06 -3.94 5.56
N GLY A 85 31.82 -2.97 5.06
CA GLY A 85 32.05 -1.70 5.78
C GLY A 85 30.75 -0.89 5.89
N ASP A 86 30.76 0.17 6.71
CA ASP A 86 29.54 0.94 7.05
C ASP A 86 28.75 1.44 5.82
N ILE A 87 29.46 1.95 4.80
CA ILE A 87 28.83 2.41 3.55
C ILE A 87 28.22 1.23 2.78
N GLY A 88 28.91 0.09 2.75
CA GLY A 88 28.42 -1.15 2.12
C GLY A 88 27.16 -1.66 2.81
N LYS A 89 27.15 -1.71 4.16
CA LYS A 89 25.96 -2.07 4.96
C LYS A 89 24.79 -1.14 4.69
N LEU A 90 25.03 0.18 4.61
CA LEU A 90 23.99 1.16 4.30
C LEU A 90 23.38 0.91 2.91
N ARG A 91 24.21 0.70 1.89
CA ARG A 91 23.77 0.43 0.52
C ARG A 91 23.02 -0.89 0.42
N TYR A 92 23.53 -1.94 1.06
CA TYR A 92 22.86 -3.23 1.15
C TYR A 92 21.49 -3.13 1.82
N ARG A 93 21.42 -2.45 2.97
CA ARG A 93 20.16 -2.21 3.70
C ARG A 93 19.12 -1.51 2.82
N LEU A 94 19.50 -0.45 2.10
CA LEU A 94 18.60 0.27 1.21
C LEU A 94 18.09 -0.63 0.07
N CYS A 95 18.98 -1.45 -0.50
CA CYS A 95 18.60 -2.41 -1.52
C CYS A 95 17.57 -3.43 -0.99
N ILE A 96 17.83 -4.06 0.16
CA ILE A 96 16.91 -5.04 0.74
C ILE A 96 15.59 -4.39 1.16
N GLN A 97 15.62 -3.15 1.66
CA GLN A 97 14.42 -2.38 1.97
C GLN A 97 13.53 -2.21 0.73
N ASN A 98 14.10 -1.75 -0.39
CA ASN A 98 13.35 -1.57 -1.64
C ASN A 98 12.72 -2.88 -2.13
N VAL A 99 13.45 -4.00 -2.02
CA VAL A 99 12.91 -5.32 -2.38
C VAL A 99 11.79 -5.75 -1.43
N THR A 100 11.89 -5.43 -0.14
CA THR A 100 10.88 -5.79 0.88
C THR A 100 9.62 -4.92 0.76
N GLU A 101 9.74 -3.65 0.35
CA GLU A 101 8.60 -2.78 0.05
C GLU A 101 7.72 -3.36 -1.08
N VAL A 102 8.34 -3.96 -2.10
CA VAL A 102 7.59 -4.67 -3.15
C VAL A 102 6.87 -5.90 -2.62
N MET A 103 7.48 -6.65 -1.71
CA MET A 103 6.79 -7.77 -1.07
C MET A 103 5.58 -7.29 -0.27
N LEU A 104 5.73 -6.20 0.49
CA LEU A 104 4.63 -5.57 1.23
C LEU A 104 3.49 -5.16 0.30
N GLU A 105 3.80 -4.60 -0.87
CA GLU A 105 2.77 -4.22 -1.85
C GLU A 105 2.04 -5.41 -2.44
N ILE A 106 2.75 -6.47 -2.83
CA ILE A 106 2.12 -7.70 -3.31
C ILE A 106 1.19 -8.25 -2.22
N HIS A 107 1.64 -8.27 -0.96
CA HIS A 107 0.81 -8.70 0.17
C HIS A 107 -0.42 -7.79 0.36
N ALA A 108 -0.24 -6.47 0.39
CA ALA A 108 -1.33 -5.50 0.57
C ALA A 108 -2.37 -5.57 -0.57
N GLN A 109 -1.93 -5.81 -1.81
CA GLN A 109 -2.85 -5.99 -2.94
C GLN A 109 -3.74 -7.22 -2.78
N THR A 110 -3.22 -8.33 -2.23
CA THR A 110 -4.05 -9.52 -1.98
C THR A 110 -5.17 -9.27 -0.97
N LEU A 111 -4.96 -8.39 0.00
CA LEU A 111 -5.95 -8.05 1.02
C LEU A 111 -7.02 -7.05 0.52
N VAL A 112 -6.66 -6.11 -0.36
CA VAL A 112 -7.52 -4.98 -0.74
C VAL A 112 -8.33 -5.23 -2.02
N THR A 113 -7.82 -6.02 -2.96
CA THR A 113 -8.35 -6.05 -4.34
C THR A 113 -9.11 -7.32 -4.73
N GLY A 114 -9.12 -8.35 -3.87
CA GLY A 114 -9.72 -9.65 -4.23
C GLY A 114 -8.95 -10.39 -5.34
N PHE A 115 -7.72 -9.96 -5.65
CA PHE A 115 -6.81 -10.70 -6.52
C PHE A 115 -6.44 -12.05 -5.90
N ALA A 116 -6.22 -13.05 -6.75
CA ALA A 116 -6.00 -14.43 -6.33
C ALA A 116 -4.89 -14.51 -5.25
N PRO A 117 -5.18 -15.10 -4.07
CA PRO A 117 -4.19 -15.39 -3.01
C PRO A 117 -2.93 -16.09 -3.55
N GLU A 118 -3.05 -16.77 -4.69
CA GLU A 118 -1.95 -17.36 -5.45
C GLU A 118 -0.83 -16.38 -5.80
N THR A 119 -1.10 -15.08 -6.00
CA THR A 119 -0.05 -14.11 -6.37
C THR A 119 0.96 -13.93 -5.24
N TRP A 120 0.48 -13.83 -4.00
CA TRP A 120 1.34 -13.82 -2.82
C TRP A 120 2.09 -15.16 -2.68
N HIS A 121 1.38 -16.29 -2.81
CA HIS A 121 2.01 -17.61 -2.70
C HIS A 121 3.03 -17.95 -3.80
N THR A 122 2.89 -17.40 -5.00
CA THR A 122 3.81 -17.67 -6.11
C THR A 122 4.98 -16.69 -6.13
N GLN A 123 4.71 -15.39 -5.96
CA GLN A 123 5.70 -14.33 -6.12
C GLN A 123 6.24 -13.83 -4.77
N GLY A 124 5.36 -13.45 -3.84
CA GLY A 124 5.74 -12.91 -2.54
C GLY A 124 6.49 -13.94 -1.68
N TYR A 125 5.92 -15.14 -1.51
CA TYR A 125 6.52 -16.25 -0.77
C TYR A 125 7.91 -16.62 -1.31
N THR A 126 8.05 -16.73 -2.63
CA THR A 126 9.33 -17.03 -3.28
C THR A 126 10.36 -15.93 -3.03
N LEU A 127 9.96 -14.66 -3.07
CA LEU A 127 10.84 -13.52 -2.82
C LEU A 127 11.32 -13.49 -1.35
N VAL A 128 10.42 -13.71 -0.39
CA VAL A 128 10.80 -13.83 1.03
C VAL A 128 11.84 -14.94 1.21
N ARG A 129 11.61 -16.12 0.61
CA ARG A 129 12.54 -17.26 0.71
C ARG A 129 13.89 -17.04 0.02
N ARG A 130 13.93 -16.28 -1.06
CA ARG A 130 15.18 -16.04 -1.81
C ARG A 130 16.01 -14.92 -1.21
N ILE A 131 15.36 -13.91 -0.62
CA ILE A 131 16.02 -12.68 -0.20
C ILE A 131 16.11 -12.59 1.33
N LEU A 132 14.99 -12.70 2.03
CA LEU A 132 14.97 -12.52 3.49
C LEU A 132 15.47 -13.76 4.25
N ALA A 133 15.45 -14.94 3.62
CA ALA A 133 15.98 -16.16 4.23
C ALA A 133 17.50 -16.36 4.05
N THR A 134 18.23 -15.37 3.53
CA THR A 134 19.70 -15.34 3.55
C THR A 134 20.21 -14.80 4.90
N PRO A 135 21.49 -15.00 5.27
CA PRO A 135 22.09 -14.33 6.43
C PRO A 135 21.87 -12.81 6.44
N GLY A 136 22.14 -12.14 5.32
CA GLY A 136 21.91 -10.70 5.16
C GLY A 136 20.46 -10.27 5.26
N GLY A 137 19.56 -11.05 4.65
CA GLY A 137 18.13 -10.83 4.72
C GLY A 137 17.59 -10.94 6.14
N ARG A 138 18.07 -11.91 6.92
CA ARG A 138 17.73 -12.06 8.35
C ARG A 138 18.28 -10.91 9.19
N TRP A 139 19.53 -10.51 8.97
CA TRP A 139 20.11 -9.33 9.61
C TRP A 139 19.25 -8.08 9.38
N PHE A 140 18.82 -7.85 8.15
CA PHE A 140 17.92 -6.74 7.82
C PHE A 140 16.57 -6.89 8.54
N TRP A 141 15.97 -8.08 8.45
CA TRP A 141 14.63 -8.31 8.99
C TRP A 141 14.59 -8.16 10.51
N GLU A 142 15.58 -8.67 11.23
CA GLU A 142 15.70 -8.52 12.68
C GLU A 142 15.82 -7.05 13.10
N ALA A 143 16.57 -6.24 12.34
CA ALA A 143 16.82 -4.84 12.67
C ALA A 143 15.70 -3.87 12.24
N PHE A 144 14.96 -4.19 11.18
CA PHE A 144 14.07 -3.23 10.51
C PHE A 144 12.62 -3.71 10.30
N ARG A 145 12.24 -4.92 10.75
CA ARG A 145 10.86 -5.43 10.61
C ARG A 145 9.79 -4.50 11.16
N ASP A 146 10.11 -3.73 12.21
CA ASP A 146 9.15 -2.82 12.86
C ASP A 146 8.68 -1.65 11.97
N ASN A 147 9.37 -1.41 10.84
CA ASN A 147 8.91 -0.47 9.82
C ASN A 147 7.71 -0.99 9.02
N TYR A 148 7.36 -2.27 9.17
CA TYR A 148 6.32 -2.92 8.37
C TYR A 148 5.05 -3.22 9.20
N PRO A 149 3.86 -3.19 8.57
CA PRO A 149 2.61 -3.58 9.21
C PRO A 149 2.66 -4.96 9.90
N LEU A 150 1.90 -5.11 10.99
CA LEU A 150 1.92 -6.31 11.82
C LEU A 150 1.49 -7.59 11.06
N ASP A 151 0.45 -7.49 10.24
CA ASP A 151 -0.05 -8.58 9.40
C ASP A 151 1.01 -9.09 8.42
N PHE A 152 1.71 -8.18 7.74
CA PHE A 152 2.83 -8.53 6.87
C PHE A 152 3.99 -9.15 7.66
N ARG A 153 4.32 -8.61 8.84
CA ARG A 153 5.38 -9.16 9.70
C ARG A 153 5.11 -10.62 10.07
N VAL A 154 3.89 -10.91 10.53
CA VAL A 154 3.48 -12.26 10.92
C VAL A 154 3.63 -13.25 9.78
N GLU A 155 3.23 -12.85 8.56
CA GLU A 155 3.33 -13.72 7.39
C GLU A 155 4.79 -13.97 6.98
N VAL A 156 5.64 -12.94 6.97
CA VAL A 156 7.08 -13.11 6.70
C VAL A 156 7.75 -13.98 7.76
N ASP A 157 7.46 -13.74 9.04
CA ASP A 157 8.00 -14.54 10.16
C ASP A 157 7.60 -16.01 10.03
N ARG A 158 6.34 -16.29 9.63
CA ARG A 158 5.84 -17.65 9.35
C ARG A 158 6.68 -18.33 8.25
N ILE A 159 6.94 -17.63 7.15
CA ILE A 159 7.71 -18.16 6.00
C ILE A 159 9.17 -18.40 6.39
N LEU A 160 9.78 -17.51 7.17
CA LEU A 160 11.16 -17.66 7.62
C LEU A 160 11.32 -18.84 8.60
N ALA A 161 10.30 -19.11 9.42
CA ALA A 161 10.29 -20.25 10.33
C ALA A 161 10.18 -21.61 9.61
N GLU A 162 9.48 -21.69 8.47
CA GLU A 162 9.33 -22.94 7.69
C GLU A 162 10.67 -23.52 7.20
N ARG A 163 11.71 -22.70 7.02
CA ARG A 163 13.02 -23.14 6.53
C ARG A 163 13.98 -23.55 7.66
N ALA A 164 13.62 -23.30 8.91
CA ALA A 164 14.42 -23.68 10.08
C ALA A 164 14.18 -25.14 10.53
N ALA A 165 13.22 -25.83 9.89
CA ALA A 165 12.92 -27.26 10.07
C ALA A 165 13.44 -28.09 8.88
#